data_AF-A0A8J2RR79-F1
#
_entry.id   AF-A0A8J2RR79-F1
#
_cell.length_a   1.000
_cell.length_b   1.000
_cell.length_c   1.000
_cell.angle_alpha   90.00
_cell.angle_beta   90.00
_cell.angle_gamma   90.00
#
_symmetry.space_group_name_H-M   'P 1'
#
loop_
_entity.id
_entity.type
_entity.pdbx_description
1 polymer ?
#
loop_
_entity_poly.entity_id
_entity_poly.type
_entity_poly.pdbx_seq_one_letter_code
_entity_poly.pdbx_strand_id
1 'polypeptide(L)'
;MDEFRSIIDGLCTSIWEGAGTMSPYVLTKDGFETQFAVNYLGHFLLTHLLLPRLIQAGTKNRAARMVNLSSIGHTFGWFKLDYLQAKSYYKKLSAYSQSKSCLIMFTKVLYERLSIKNYPVKIYAIHPGIIRSDLSTKL
;
A
#
# COMPACT_ATOMS: atom_id res chain seq x y z
N MET A 1 -10.03 -7.44 -19.68
CA MET A 1 -10.62 -6.56 -18.63
C MET A 1 -11.73 -7.25 -17.86
N ASP A 2 -12.53 -8.13 -18.48
CA ASP A 2 -13.70 -8.72 -17.82
C ASP A 2 -13.38 -9.82 -16.82
N GLU A 3 -12.28 -10.56 -17.00
CA GLU A 3 -11.77 -11.53 -16.02
C GLU A 3 -11.26 -10.83 -14.73
N PHE A 4 -10.56 -9.70 -14.88
CA PHE A 4 -10.13 -8.86 -13.75
C PHE A 4 -11.34 -8.26 -13.00
N ARG A 5 -12.38 -7.87 -13.74
CA ARG A 5 -13.65 -7.39 -13.14
C ARG A 5 -14.36 -8.51 -12.37
N SER A 6 -14.46 -9.70 -12.95
CA SER A 6 -15.04 -10.88 -12.29
C SER A 6 -14.29 -11.28 -11.00
N ILE A 7 -12.96 -11.19 -11.00
CA ILE A 7 -12.13 -11.41 -9.81
C ILE A 7 -12.42 -10.38 -8.72
N ILE A 8 -12.55 -9.09 -9.08
CA ILE A 8 -12.91 -8.02 -8.14
C ILE A 8 -14.35 -8.18 -7.62
N ASP A 9 -15.28 -8.64 -8.44
CA ASP A 9 -16.68 -8.89 -8.05
C ASP A 9 -16.79 -10.09 -7.09
N GLY A 10 -15.93 -11.13 -7.25
CA GLY A 10 -15.81 -12.24 -6.28
C GLY A 10 -15.05 -11.88 -5.00
N LEU A 11 -14.08 -10.96 -5.07
CA LEU A 11 -13.30 -10.44 -3.94
C LEU A 11 -13.97 -9.26 -3.23
N CYS A 12 -15.18 -8.84 -3.64
CA CYS A 12 -15.83 -7.57 -3.29
C CYS A 12 -15.96 -7.25 -1.79
N THR A 13 -15.65 -8.20 -0.91
CA THR A 13 -15.66 -7.97 0.54
C THR A 13 -14.29 -7.87 1.20
N SER A 14 -13.19 -8.23 0.53
CA SER A 14 -11.83 -8.13 1.07
C SER A 14 -10.76 -8.11 -0.02
N ILE A 15 -10.03 -6.99 -0.16
CA ILE A 15 -8.84 -6.84 -1.02
C ILE A 15 -7.56 -6.86 -0.17
N TRP A 16 -6.51 -7.52 -0.67
CA TRP A 16 -5.20 -7.61 -0.02
C TRP A 16 -4.11 -7.04 -0.93
N GLU A 17 -3.44 -5.99 -0.46
CA GLU A 17 -2.37 -5.31 -1.17
C GLU A 17 -1.00 -5.75 -0.61
N GLY A 18 -0.40 -6.78 -1.24
CA GLY A 18 0.79 -7.48 -0.72
C GLY A 18 2.13 -7.25 -1.43
N ALA A 19 2.10 -6.70 -2.65
CA ALA A 19 3.31 -6.58 -3.47
C ALA A 19 4.32 -5.59 -2.86
N GLY A 20 5.60 -5.98 -2.82
CA GLY A 20 6.68 -5.08 -2.42
C GLY A 20 8.05 -5.55 -2.91
N THR A 21 8.98 -4.61 -3.04
CA THR A 21 10.36 -4.83 -3.48
C THR A 21 11.35 -4.07 -2.61
N MET A 22 12.55 -4.63 -2.47
CA MET A 22 13.72 -3.97 -1.90
C MET A 22 14.84 -4.04 -2.94
N SER A 23 15.23 -2.88 -3.47
CA SER A 23 16.06 -2.76 -4.67
C SER A 23 17.16 -1.71 -4.47
N PRO A 24 18.28 -1.75 -5.21
CA PRO A 24 19.14 -0.58 -5.42
C PRO A 24 18.36 0.61 -6.00
N TYR A 25 18.94 1.81 -5.93
CA TYR A 25 18.35 3.02 -6.48
C TYR A 25 18.19 2.89 -8.00
N VAL A 26 16.94 2.84 -8.44
CA VAL A 26 16.56 2.80 -9.86
C VAL A 26 15.29 3.61 -9.99
N LEU A 27 15.19 4.39 -11.08
CA LEU A 27 13.98 5.11 -11.42
C LEU A 27 13.09 4.27 -12.34
N THR A 28 11.77 4.31 -12.11
CA THR A 28 10.78 3.81 -13.05
C THR A 28 10.75 4.69 -14.30
N LYS A 29 10.08 4.23 -15.36
CA LYS A 29 9.88 5.01 -16.59
C LYS A 29 9.21 6.36 -16.34
N ASP A 30 8.40 6.43 -15.29
CA ASP A 30 7.68 7.64 -14.85
C ASP A 30 8.52 8.55 -13.94
N GLY A 31 9.79 8.21 -13.69
CA GLY A 31 10.73 9.03 -12.91
C GLY A 31 10.59 8.89 -11.40
N PHE A 32 9.97 7.81 -10.89
CA PHE A 32 9.86 7.53 -9.46
C PHE A 32 10.91 6.52 -9.00
N GLU A 33 11.45 6.68 -7.80
CA GLU A 33 12.28 5.66 -7.16
C GLU A 33 11.48 4.36 -7.04
N THR A 34 12.11 3.24 -7.40
CA THR A 34 11.41 1.97 -7.62
C THR A 34 10.69 1.46 -6.37
N GLN A 35 11.30 1.54 -5.18
CA GLN A 35 10.65 1.10 -3.95
C GLN A 35 9.46 2.00 -3.59
N PHE A 36 9.59 3.31 -3.74
CA PHE A 36 8.50 4.27 -3.55
C PHE A 36 7.36 4.04 -4.56
N ALA A 37 7.70 3.81 -5.82
CA ALA A 37 6.74 3.55 -6.89
C ALA A 37 5.96 2.26 -6.64
N VAL A 38 6.65 1.15 -6.38
CA VAL A 38 6.04 -0.18 -6.25
C VAL A 38 5.37 -0.36 -4.89
N ASN A 39 6.02 0.02 -3.80
CA ASN A 39 5.53 -0.28 -2.45
C ASN A 39 4.51 0.74 -1.94
N TYR A 40 4.40 1.91 -2.58
CA TYR A 40 3.44 2.95 -2.18
C TYR A 40 2.60 3.50 -3.33
N LEU A 41 3.19 4.07 -4.39
CA LEU A 41 2.40 4.75 -5.43
C LEU A 41 1.46 3.80 -6.19
N GLY A 42 1.92 2.58 -6.50
CA GLY A 42 1.11 1.56 -7.15
C GLY A 42 -0.11 1.18 -6.32
N HIS A 43 0.09 0.92 -5.02
CA HIS A 43 -0.98 0.62 -4.05
C HIS A 43 -1.91 1.82 -3.83
N PHE A 44 -1.36 3.02 -3.69
CA PHE A 44 -2.14 4.25 -3.61
C PHE A 44 -3.07 4.40 -4.82
N LEU A 45 -2.56 4.23 -6.03
CA LEU A 45 -3.35 4.34 -7.25
C LEU A 45 -4.38 3.21 -7.34
N LEU A 46 -3.99 1.96 -7.07
CA LEU A 46 -4.87 0.80 -7.09
C LEU A 46 -6.05 0.99 -6.12
N THR A 47 -5.76 1.40 -4.89
CA THR A 47 -6.80 1.72 -3.90
C THR A 47 -7.78 2.75 -4.43
N HIS A 48 -7.32 3.84 -5.04
CA HIS A 48 -8.21 4.88 -5.59
C HIS A 48 -9.06 4.40 -6.76
N LEU A 49 -8.53 3.51 -7.60
CA LEU A 49 -9.27 2.92 -8.72
C LEU A 49 -10.34 1.94 -8.25
N LEU A 50 -10.07 1.18 -7.19
CA LEU A 50 -10.99 0.18 -6.64
C LEU A 50 -12.00 0.76 -5.66
N LEU A 51 -11.71 1.92 -5.07
CA LEU A 51 -12.54 2.52 -4.02
C LEU A 51 -14.01 2.73 -4.43
N PRO A 52 -14.36 3.25 -5.63
CA PRO A 52 -15.76 3.40 -6.03
C PRO A 52 -16.51 2.08 -6.04
N ARG A 53 -15.86 0.99 -6.47
CA ARG A 53 -16.46 -0.35 -6.51
C ARG A 53 -16.65 -0.92 -5.12
N LEU A 54 -15.67 -0.73 -4.22
CA LEU A 54 -15.80 -1.15 -2.83
C LEU A 54 -16.93 -0.42 -2.10
N ILE A 55 -17.11 0.87 -2.39
CA ILE A 55 -18.22 1.65 -1.85
C ILE A 55 -19.57 1.09 -2.33
N GLN A 56 -19.66 0.70 -3.61
CA GLN A 56 -20.88 0.09 -4.17
C GLN A 56 -21.14 -1.32 -3.62
N ALA A 57 -20.09 -2.11 -3.39
CA ALA A 57 -20.19 -3.48 -2.88
C ALA A 57 -20.50 -3.53 -1.38
N GLY A 58 -20.09 -2.52 -0.62
CA GLY A 58 -20.38 -2.39 0.80
C GLY A 58 -21.85 -2.07 1.07
N THR A 59 -22.39 -2.62 2.14
CA THR A 59 -23.74 -2.30 2.63
C THR A 59 -23.67 -1.78 4.06
N LYS A 60 -24.78 -1.20 4.55
CA LYS A 60 -24.89 -0.71 5.94
C LYS A 60 -24.57 -1.80 6.98
N ASN A 61 -24.89 -3.06 6.68
CA ASN A 61 -24.70 -4.19 7.60
C ASN A 61 -23.44 -5.00 7.30
N ARG A 62 -22.80 -4.80 6.14
CA ARG A 62 -21.59 -5.51 5.72
C ARG A 62 -20.69 -4.57 4.93
N ALA A 63 -19.74 -3.95 5.60
CA ALA A 63 -18.74 -3.11 4.96
C ALA A 63 -17.77 -3.95 4.11
N ALA A 64 -17.41 -3.44 2.93
CA ALA A 64 -16.29 -3.97 2.16
C ALA A 64 -14.97 -3.72 2.89
N ARG A 65 -14.00 -4.60 2.75
CA ARG A 65 -12.72 -4.52 3.48
C ARG A 65 -11.55 -4.38 2.51
N MET A 66 -10.56 -3.61 2.92
CA MET A 66 -9.26 -3.51 2.26
C MET A 66 -8.16 -3.67 3.30
N VAL A 67 -7.12 -4.41 2.96
CA VAL A 67 -5.99 -4.70 3.83
C VAL A 67 -4.70 -4.37 3.09
N ASN A 68 -3.99 -3.37 3.59
CA ASN A 68 -2.69 -2.96 3.11
C ASN A 68 -1.59 -3.69 3.89
N LEU A 69 -0.74 -4.43 3.19
CA LEU A 69 0.34 -5.19 3.80
C LEU A 69 1.59 -4.30 3.96
N SER A 70 1.77 -3.80 5.19
CA SER A 70 3.00 -3.17 5.61
C SER A 70 4.05 -4.22 6.04
N SER A 71 5.16 -3.77 6.61
CA SER A 71 6.26 -4.61 7.09
C SER A 71 6.78 -4.05 8.40
N ILE A 72 7.33 -4.91 9.26
CA ILE A 72 8.11 -4.45 10.44
C ILE A 72 9.24 -3.49 10.03
N GLY A 73 9.69 -3.58 8.77
CA GLY A 73 10.54 -2.60 8.09
C GLY A 73 10.19 -1.13 8.38
N HIS A 74 8.92 -0.79 8.56
CA HIS A 74 8.48 0.60 8.81
C HIS A 74 9.10 1.24 10.06
N THR A 75 9.54 0.46 11.07
CA THR A 75 10.14 0.98 12.31
C THR A 75 11.63 1.30 12.18
N PHE A 76 12.31 0.78 11.16
CA PHE A 76 13.78 0.85 11.04
C PHE A 76 14.30 2.12 10.33
N GLY A 77 13.41 3.01 9.88
CA GLY A 77 13.77 4.20 9.11
C GLY A 77 13.20 5.49 9.68
N TRP A 78 13.85 6.61 9.36
CA TRP A 78 13.34 7.95 9.68
C TRP A 78 12.35 8.37 8.59
N PHE A 79 11.14 8.74 8.96
CA PHE A 79 10.16 9.24 8.01
C PHE A 79 10.44 10.72 7.70
N LYS A 80 10.74 11.05 6.45
CA LYS A 80 10.96 12.43 5.98
C LYS A 80 10.21 12.68 4.66
N LEU A 81 9.16 13.50 4.69
CA LEU A 81 8.33 13.78 3.50
C LEU A 81 9.15 14.33 2.32
N ASP A 82 10.16 15.15 2.60
CA ASP A 82 11.00 15.76 1.56
C ASP A 82 11.97 14.76 0.91
N TYR A 83 11.99 13.52 1.41
CA TYR A 83 12.95 12.48 1.03
C TYR A 83 12.28 11.23 0.42
N LEU A 84 10.99 11.28 0.09
CA LEU A 84 10.24 10.12 -0.41
C LEU A 84 10.83 9.46 -1.67
N GLN A 85 11.51 10.24 -2.51
CA GLN A 85 12.16 9.78 -3.74
C GLN A 85 13.67 9.49 -3.55
N ALA A 86 14.21 9.73 -2.34
CA ALA A 86 15.61 9.52 -1.97
C ALA A 86 16.61 10.10 -3.00
N LYS A 87 16.33 11.32 -3.50
CA LYS A 87 17.09 11.97 -4.57
C LYS A 87 18.48 12.46 -4.15
N SER A 88 18.66 12.86 -2.90
CA SER A 88 19.92 13.43 -2.38
C SER A 88 20.89 12.36 -1.89
N TYR A 89 20.38 11.24 -1.41
CA TYR A 89 21.13 10.12 -0.85
C TYR A 89 20.23 8.88 -0.89
N TYR A 90 20.78 7.68 -1.01
CA TYR A 90 19.97 6.45 -1.05
C TYR A 90 20.48 5.40 -0.08
N LYS A 91 19.59 4.95 0.80
CA LYS A 91 19.79 3.78 1.66
C LYS A 91 18.64 2.81 1.40
N LYS A 92 18.95 1.62 0.85
CA LYS A 92 17.98 0.58 0.47
C LYS A 92 16.92 0.34 1.57
N LEU A 93 17.37 0.10 2.80
CA LEU A 93 16.50 -0.16 3.95
C LEU A 93 15.69 1.07 4.35
N SER A 94 16.28 2.26 4.33
CA SER A 94 15.54 3.49 4.68
C SER A 94 14.45 3.82 3.67
N ALA A 95 14.72 3.66 2.36
CA ALA A 95 13.72 3.82 1.30
C ALA A 95 12.59 2.78 1.44
N TYR A 96 12.94 1.53 1.73
CA TYR A 96 11.96 0.47 2.03
C TYR A 96 11.08 0.84 3.23
N SER A 97 11.71 1.15 4.37
CA SER A 97 11.03 1.57 5.61
C SER A 97 10.09 2.73 5.35
N GLN A 98 10.55 3.75 4.63
CA GLN A 98 9.76 4.92 4.31
C GLN A 98 8.53 4.57 3.46
N SER A 99 8.69 3.75 2.42
CA SER A 99 7.57 3.32 1.58
C SER A 99 6.50 2.55 2.38
N LYS A 100 6.92 1.71 3.33
CA LYS A 100 6.01 0.96 4.22
C LYS A 100 5.36 1.84 5.30
N SER A 101 6.05 2.89 5.76
CA SER A 101 5.46 3.92 6.62
C SER A 101 4.43 4.78 5.89
N CYS A 102 4.69 5.16 4.63
CA CYS A 102 3.71 5.87 3.79
C CYS A 102 2.41 5.08 3.66
N LEU A 103 2.49 3.76 3.46
CA LEU A 103 1.31 2.91 3.33
C LEU A 103 0.46 2.88 4.62
N ILE A 104 1.09 2.86 5.80
CA ILE A 104 0.39 2.94 7.10
C ILE A 104 -0.31 4.30 7.26
N MET A 105 0.41 5.39 6.99
CA MET A 105 -0.15 6.75 7.09
C MET A 105 -1.31 6.96 6.13
N PHE A 106 -1.15 6.50 4.88
CA PHE A 106 -2.22 6.51 3.88
C PHE A 106 -3.46 5.76 4.36
N THR A 107 -3.26 4.57 4.93
CA THR A 107 -4.36 3.77 5.46
C THR A 107 -5.12 4.50 6.55
N LYS A 108 -4.41 5.16 7.48
CA LYS A 108 -5.03 5.97 8.54
C LYS A 108 -5.83 7.15 7.98
N VAL A 109 -5.23 7.94 7.09
CA VAL A 109 -5.89 9.11 6.48
C VAL A 109 -7.10 8.70 5.65
N LEU A 110 -7.00 7.60 4.90
CA LEU A 110 -8.12 7.10 4.11
C LEU A 110 -9.24 6.59 5.02
N TYR A 111 -8.94 5.86 6.09
CA TYR A 111 -9.92 5.43 7.07
C TYR A 111 -10.72 6.61 7.66
N GLU A 112 -10.04 7.68 8.05
CA GLU A 112 -10.67 8.90 8.58
C GLU A 112 -11.60 9.54 7.53
N ARG A 113 -11.13 9.69 6.29
CA ARG A 113 -11.92 10.24 5.17
C ARG A 113 -13.17 9.41 4.86
N LEU A 114 -13.04 8.09 4.84
CA LEU A 114 -14.17 7.18 4.59
C LEU A 114 -15.19 7.24 5.73
N SER A 115 -14.71 7.36 6.97
CA SER A 115 -15.56 7.46 8.16
C SER A 115 -16.36 8.75 8.20
N ILE A 116 -15.74 9.90 7.87
CA ILE A 116 -16.43 11.20 7.80
C ILE A 116 -17.56 11.17 6.76
N LYS A 117 -17.34 10.49 5.63
CA LYS A 117 -18.34 10.36 4.56
C LYS A 117 -19.33 9.21 4.79
N ASN A 118 -19.19 8.47 5.89
CA ASN A 118 -20.01 7.31 6.22
C ASN A 118 -20.07 6.24 5.10
N TYR A 119 -18.96 6.04 4.39
CA TYR A 119 -18.89 4.99 3.36
C TYR A 119 -18.82 3.60 4.00
N PRO A 120 -19.47 2.57 3.42
CA PRO A 120 -19.47 1.21 3.95
C PRO A 120 -18.18 0.46 3.59
N VAL A 121 -17.03 1.07 3.85
CA VAL A 121 -15.71 0.51 3.57
C VAL A 121 -14.83 0.62 4.81
N LYS A 122 -14.16 -0.48 5.17
CA LYS A 122 -13.16 -0.54 6.23
C LYS A 122 -11.80 -0.83 5.61
N ILE A 123 -10.79 -0.09 6.03
CA ILE A 123 -9.41 -0.29 5.58
C ILE A 123 -8.51 -0.52 6.78
N TYR A 124 -7.57 -1.45 6.63
CA TYR A 124 -6.63 -1.87 7.66
C TYR A 124 -5.22 -1.90 7.12
N ALA A 125 -4.24 -1.61 7.96
CA ALA A 125 -2.84 -1.85 7.68
C ALA A 125 -2.35 -2.95 8.63
N ILE A 126 -1.71 -3.98 8.08
CA ILE A 126 -1.16 -5.08 8.86
C ILE A 126 0.31 -5.28 8.51
N HIS A 127 1.15 -5.62 9.49
CA HIS A 127 2.48 -6.15 9.24
C HIS A 127 2.54 -7.59 9.80
N PRO A 128 3.01 -8.58 9.03
CA PRO A 128 3.06 -9.97 9.49
C PRO A 128 4.26 -10.28 10.40
N GLY A 129 5.06 -9.27 10.76
CA GLY A 129 6.32 -9.45 11.48
C GLY A 129 7.46 -9.84 10.55
N ILE A 130 8.46 -10.54 11.09
CA ILE A 130 9.59 -11.06 10.31
C ILE A 130 9.15 -12.37 9.65
N ILE A 131 8.98 -12.35 8.34
CA ILE A 131 8.68 -13.53 7.53
C ILE A 131 9.87 -13.85 6.64
N ARG A 132 10.26 -15.13 6.55
CA ARG A 132 11.23 -15.59 5.56
C ARG A 132 10.60 -15.46 4.19
N SER A 133 10.96 -14.41 3.49
CA SER A 133 10.52 -14.10 2.12
C SER A 133 11.73 -13.78 1.27
N ASP A 134 11.58 -13.88 -0.05
CA ASP A 134 12.65 -13.58 -1.00
C ASP A 134 13.13 -12.12 -0.94
N LEU A 135 12.38 -11.25 -0.25
CA LEU A 135 12.79 -9.90 0.11
C LEU A 135 14.01 -9.87 1.05
N SER A 136 14.16 -10.89 1.91
CA SER A 136 15.24 -10.99 2.89
C SER A 136 16.50 -11.70 2.37
N THR A 137 16.38 -12.49 1.31
CA THR A 137 17.49 -13.29 0.74
C THR A 137 18.30 -12.56 -0.32
N LYS A 138 17.84 -11.41 -0.83
CA LYS A 138 18.54 -10.57 -1.82
C LYS A 138 19.28 -9.36 -1.21
N LEU A 139 19.73 -9.47 0.04
CA LEU A 139 20.43 -8.38 0.75
C LEU A 139 21.81 -8.06 0.14
#